data_AF-A0AA96K0V2-F1
#
_entry.id   AF-A0AA96K0V2-F1
#
_cell.length_a   1.000
_cell.length_b   1.000
_cell.length_c   1.000
_cell.angle_alpha   90.00
_cell.angle_beta   90.00
_cell.angle_gamma   90.00
#
_symmetry.space_group_name_H-M   'P 1'
#
loop_
_entity.id
_entity.type
_entity.pdbx_description
1 polymer ?
#
loop_
_entity_poly.entity_id
_entity_poly.type
_entity_poly.pdbx_seq_one_letter_code
_entity_poly.pdbx_strand_id
1 'polypeptide(L)'
;MKKVILTTFWVIFFTGTALAQSVESQIREFAIREHPNDPSMQQFTYERQFAAYRFMLSVEDGDVKQIAIQEYPSDYAMQKYTFSKQLSAKHYMEAVTDQEVKQIAIREYPNDYAMQKYTFDKQLSAKRYMDNVIK
;
A
#
# COMPACT_ATOMS: atom_id res chain seq x y z
N MET A 1 8.60 -36.11 47.53
CA MET A 1 7.77 -34.98 48.00
C MET A 1 8.37 -33.70 47.41
N LYS A 2 7.73 -33.15 46.37
CA LYS A 2 6.94 -31.89 46.37
C LYS A 2 7.78 -30.61 46.13
N LYS A 3 7.61 -30.06 44.91
CA LYS A 3 7.45 -28.64 44.48
C LYS A 3 8.70 -27.73 44.63
N VAL A 4 9.07 -26.82 43.72
CA VAL A 4 8.37 -25.69 43.04
C VAL A 4 9.32 -25.25 41.89
N ILE A 5 9.01 -25.20 40.58
CA ILE A 5 8.16 -24.32 39.72
C ILE A 5 8.59 -22.84 39.62
N LEU A 6 8.91 -22.40 38.37
CA LEU A 6 8.85 -21.04 37.77
C LEU A 6 9.75 -19.95 38.40
N THR A 7 10.44 -19.08 37.66
CA THR A 7 9.93 -18.13 36.65
C THR A 7 11.13 -17.43 35.99
N THR A 8 11.08 -17.18 34.67
CA THR A 8 11.37 -15.85 34.08
C THR A 8 11.05 -15.89 32.58
N PHE A 9 9.82 -15.51 32.22
CA PHE A 9 9.43 -15.27 30.84
C PHE A 9 8.58 -14.01 30.81
N TRP A 10 9.18 -12.82 30.92
CA TRP A 10 8.40 -11.57 30.90
C TRP A 10 9.23 -10.36 30.45
N VAL A 11 9.79 -10.36 29.24
CA VAL A 11 10.25 -9.11 28.59
C VAL A 11 10.08 -9.19 27.07
N ILE A 12 8.84 -9.20 26.54
CA ILE A 12 8.61 -8.90 25.11
C ILE A 12 7.43 -7.94 24.86
N PHE A 13 6.63 -7.54 25.85
CA PHE A 13 5.40 -6.77 25.59
C PHE A 13 5.51 -5.23 25.62
N PHE A 14 6.67 -4.65 25.93
CA PHE A 14 6.78 -3.20 26.16
C PHE A 14 7.05 -2.34 24.91
N THR A 15 7.50 -2.92 23.79
CA THR A 15 7.89 -2.13 22.59
C THR A 15 6.71 -1.78 21.69
N GLY A 16 5.64 -2.58 21.69
CA GLY A 16 4.48 -2.37 20.80
C GLY A 16 3.63 -1.17 21.18
N THR A 17 3.55 -0.80 22.46
CA THR A 17 2.70 0.28 22.95
C THR A 17 3.27 1.67 22.64
N ALA A 18 4.59 1.85 22.75
CA ALA A 18 5.25 3.13 22.51
C ALA A 18 5.19 3.57 21.03
N LEU A 19 5.34 2.62 20.09
CA LEU A 19 5.22 2.90 18.65
C LEU A 19 3.77 3.18 18.24
N ALA A 20 2.79 2.51 18.86
CA ALA A 20 1.38 2.79 18.60
C ALA A 20 0.99 4.21 19.06
N GLN A 21 1.49 4.64 20.23
CA GLN A 21 1.25 5.96 20.78
C GLN A 21 1.85 7.08 19.90
N SER A 22 2.98 6.83 19.23
CA SER A 22 3.58 7.81 18.31
C SER A 22 2.82 7.94 16.99
N VAL A 23 2.35 6.83 16.41
CA VAL A 23 1.55 6.87 15.18
C VAL A 23 0.20 7.53 15.39
N GLU A 24 -0.46 7.26 16.51
CA GLU A 24 -1.73 7.91 16.84
C GLU A 24 -1.57 9.44 16.95
N SER A 25 -0.47 9.92 17.56
CA SER A 25 -0.15 11.35 17.61
C SER A 25 0.02 11.94 16.20
N GLN A 26 0.78 11.26 15.33
CA GLN A 26 0.98 11.71 13.95
C GLN A 26 -0.33 11.81 13.17
N ILE A 27 -1.23 10.83 13.32
CA ILE A 27 -2.54 10.85 12.67
C ILE A 27 -3.43 11.97 13.21
N ARG A 28 -3.37 12.23 14.53
CA ARG A 28 -4.09 13.34 15.16
C ARG A 28 -3.57 14.69 14.65
N GLU A 29 -2.25 14.87 14.60
CA GLU A 29 -1.61 16.07 14.06
C GLU A 29 -1.93 16.28 12.58
N PHE A 30 -1.95 15.20 11.78
CA PHE A 30 -2.39 15.25 10.39
C PHE A 30 -3.82 15.80 10.29
N ALA A 31 -4.76 15.26 11.08
CA ALA A 31 -6.15 15.70 11.05
C ALA A 31 -6.33 17.17 11.47
N ILE A 32 -5.64 17.60 12.53
CA ILE A 32 -5.64 19.01 12.98
C ILE A 32 -5.08 19.92 11.89
N ARG A 33 -3.98 19.52 11.24
CA ARG A 33 -3.34 20.32 10.19
C ARG A 33 -4.21 20.45 8.94
N GLU A 34 -4.90 19.39 8.50
CA GLU A 34 -5.81 19.44 7.34
C GLU A 34 -7.06 20.27 7.63
N HIS A 35 -7.56 20.24 8.87
CA HIS A 35 -8.80 20.91 9.25
C HIS A 35 -8.66 21.71 10.57
N PRO A 36 -7.90 22.82 10.61
CA PRO A 36 -7.55 23.48 11.88
C PRO A 36 -8.72 23.95 12.74
N ASN A 37 -9.83 24.33 12.10
CA ASN A 37 -10.99 24.96 12.75
C ASN A 37 -12.28 24.15 12.62
N ASP A 38 -12.20 22.89 12.18
CA ASP A 38 -13.37 22.02 11.99
C ASP A 38 -13.17 20.71 12.76
N PRO A 39 -13.58 20.65 14.05
CA PRO A 39 -13.44 19.46 14.87
C PRO A 39 -14.16 18.23 14.31
N SER A 40 -15.27 18.42 13.59
CA SER A 40 -16.00 17.32 12.95
C SER A 40 -15.15 16.70 11.84
N MET A 41 -14.53 17.53 11.00
CA MET A 41 -13.64 17.07 9.94
C MET A 41 -12.32 16.53 10.48
N GLN A 42 -11.80 17.06 11.60
CA GLN A 42 -10.66 16.47 12.30
C GLN A 42 -10.97 15.03 12.74
N GLN A 43 -12.12 14.81 13.38
CA GLN A 43 -12.52 13.47 13.80
C GLN A 43 -12.65 12.52 12.61
N PHE A 44 -13.36 12.95 11.56
CA PHE A 44 -13.52 12.15 10.34
C PHE A 44 -12.18 11.78 9.71
N THR A 45 -11.27 12.74 9.58
CA THR A 45 -9.94 12.52 8.99
C THR A 45 -9.10 11.61 9.87
N TYR A 46 -9.12 11.78 11.19
CA TYR A 46 -8.45 10.87 12.13
C TYR A 46 -8.95 9.43 11.97
N GLU A 47 -10.26 9.21 11.99
CA GLU A 47 -10.86 7.88 11.89
C GLU A 47 -10.48 7.21 10.56
N ARG A 48 -10.56 7.97 9.46
CA ARG A 48 -10.17 7.51 8.13
C ARG A 48 -8.69 7.13 8.06
N GLN A 49 -7.80 7.97 8.57
CA GLN A 49 -6.36 7.71 8.58
C GLN A 49 -6.01 6.51 9.47
N PHE A 50 -6.63 6.39 10.63
CA PHE A 50 -6.37 5.30 11.57
C PHE A 50 -6.87 3.95 11.04
N ALA A 51 -8.04 3.91 10.40
CA ALA A 51 -8.53 2.72 9.70
C ALA A 51 -7.60 2.30 8.56
N ALA A 52 -7.07 3.27 7.80
CA ALA A 52 -6.12 2.99 6.73
C ALA A 52 -4.76 2.50 7.26
N TYR A 53 -4.27 3.06 8.37
CA TYR A 53 -3.07 2.57 9.06
C TYR A 53 -3.23 1.10 9.48
N ARG A 54 -4.35 0.74 10.12
CA ARG A 54 -4.64 -0.66 10.49
C ARG A 54 -4.66 -1.59 9.29
N PHE A 55 -5.24 -1.15 8.17
CA PHE A 55 -5.20 -1.89 6.92
C PHE A 55 -3.75 -2.10 6.44
N MET A 56 -2.94 -1.04 6.40
CA MET A 56 -1.53 -1.11 5.99
C MET A 56 -0.67 -1.99 6.90
N LEU A 57 -1.06 -2.19 8.17
CA LEU A 57 -0.42 -3.19 9.03
C LEU A 57 -0.75 -4.63 8.64
N SER A 58 -1.96 -4.88 8.13
CA SER A 58 -2.45 -6.23 7.80
C SER A 58 -2.06 -6.75 6.41
N VAL A 59 -1.62 -5.88 5.50
CA VAL A 59 -1.30 -6.31 4.12
C VAL A 59 0.01 -7.10 4.05
N GLU A 60 0.03 -8.10 3.17
CA GLU A 60 1.14 -9.06 3.04
C GLU A 60 2.14 -8.73 1.92
N ASP A 61 1.69 -8.10 0.82
CA ASP A 61 2.56 -7.79 -0.33
C ASP A 61 3.55 -6.67 0.03
N GLY A 62 4.77 -7.06 0.40
CA GLY A 62 5.82 -6.16 0.87
C GLY A 62 6.29 -5.15 -0.18
N ASP A 63 6.39 -5.58 -1.45
CA ASP A 63 6.85 -4.72 -2.55
C ASP A 63 5.84 -3.60 -2.80
N VAL A 64 4.56 -3.95 -2.90
CA VAL A 64 3.47 -2.99 -3.12
C VAL A 64 3.27 -2.10 -1.89
N LYS A 65 3.41 -2.66 -0.69
CA LYS A 65 3.40 -1.90 0.56
C LYS A 65 4.51 -0.86 0.59
N GLN A 66 5.72 -1.21 0.14
CA GLN A 66 6.85 -0.30 0.11
C GLN A 66 6.62 0.86 -0.86
N ILE A 67 6.08 0.60 -2.06
CA ILE A 67 5.70 1.65 -3.02
C ILE A 67 4.74 2.65 -2.36
N ALA A 68 3.68 2.15 -1.71
CA ALA A 68 2.68 2.98 -1.05
C ALA A 68 3.28 3.86 0.05
N ILE A 69 4.14 3.29 0.92
CA ILE A 69 4.80 4.03 2.01
C ILE A 69 5.75 5.09 1.46
N GLN A 70 6.48 4.79 0.38
CA GLN A 70 7.41 5.73 -0.24
C GLN A 70 6.70 6.92 -0.91
N GLU A 71 5.59 6.66 -1.62
CA GLU A 71 4.81 7.73 -2.26
C GLU A 71 4.11 8.63 -1.25
N TYR A 72 3.60 8.06 -0.15
CA TYR A 72 2.79 8.79 0.83
C TYR A 72 3.22 8.49 2.28
N PRO A 73 4.38 8.97 2.76
CA PRO A 73 4.94 8.56 4.05
C PRO A 73 4.06 8.87 5.27
N SER A 74 3.23 9.90 5.20
CA SER A 74 2.44 10.42 6.32
C SER A 74 0.93 10.37 6.10
N ASP A 75 0.48 9.91 4.93
CA ASP A 75 -0.94 9.84 4.59
C ASP A 75 -1.34 8.37 4.37
N TYR A 76 -1.76 7.71 5.45
CA TYR A 76 -2.14 6.30 5.43
C TYR A 76 -3.35 6.03 4.52
N ALA A 77 -4.28 6.98 4.38
CA ALA A 77 -5.39 6.83 3.45
C ALA A 77 -4.88 6.77 2.00
N MET A 78 -3.91 7.61 1.65
CA MET A 78 -3.26 7.55 0.34
C MET A 78 -2.38 6.31 0.18
N GLN A 79 -1.68 5.86 1.24
CA GLN A 79 -0.97 4.58 1.22
C GLN A 79 -1.91 3.42 0.88
N LYS A 80 -3.06 3.32 1.57
CA LYS A 80 -4.07 2.28 1.30
C LYS A 80 -4.59 2.34 -0.13
N TYR A 81 -4.82 3.54 -0.66
CA TYR A 81 -5.25 3.73 -2.03
C TYR A 81 -4.19 3.27 -3.04
N THR A 82 -2.94 3.75 -2.90
CA THR A 82 -1.81 3.35 -3.75
C THR A 82 -1.57 1.85 -3.67
N PHE A 83 -1.57 1.27 -2.46
CA PHE A 83 -1.41 -0.17 -2.26
C PHE A 83 -2.45 -0.96 -3.08
N SER A 84 -3.72 -0.60 -2.93
CA SER A 84 -4.83 -1.30 -3.62
C SER A 84 -4.71 -1.17 -5.15
N LYS A 85 -4.33 0.02 -5.64
CA LYS A 85 -4.13 0.30 -7.06
C LYS A 85 -2.96 -0.51 -7.63
N GLN A 86 -1.82 -0.49 -6.96
CA GLN A 86 -0.60 -1.18 -7.36
C GLN A 86 -0.79 -2.71 -7.29
N LEU A 87 -1.43 -3.24 -6.24
CA LEU A 87 -1.71 -4.67 -6.10
C LEU A 87 -2.65 -5.18 -7.21
N SER A 88 -3.72 -4.44 -7.50
CA SER A 88 -4.61 -4.79 -8.60
C SER A 88 -3.89 -4.79 -9.95
N ALA A 89 -2.98 -3.85 -10.18
CA ALA A 89 -2.21 -3.79 -11.40
C ALA A 89 -1.15 -4.90 -11.49
N LYS A 90 -0.54 -5.28 -10.36
CA LYS A 90 0.39 -6.41 -10.26
C LYS A 90 -0.30 -7.72 -10.65
N HIS A 91 -1.45 -8.02 -10.05
CA HIS A 91 -2.24 -9.21 -10.41
C HIS A 91 -2.68 -9.19 -11.89
N TYR A 92 -3.04 -8.02 -12.41
CA TYR A 92 -3.34 -7.88 -13.84
C TYR A 92 -2.12 -8.28 -14.70
N MET A 93 -0.95 -7.71 -14.41
CA MET A 93 0.29 -8.00 -15.13
C MET A 93 0.74 -9.45 -14.98
N GLU A 94 0.40 -10.13 -13.89
CA GLU A 94 0.62 -11.57 -13.73
C GLU A 94 -0.26 -12.40 -14.68
N ALA A 95 -1.50 -11.98 -14.92
CA ALA A 95 -2.49 -12.72 -15.70
C ALA A 95 -2.43 -12.51 -17.22
N VAL A 96 -1.79 -11.44 -17.72
CA VAL A 96 -1.71 -11.17 -19.16
C VAL A 96 -0.85 -12.18 -19.92
N THR A 97 -1.24 -12.49 -21.16
CA THR A 97 -0.65 -13.60 -21.94
C THR A 97 0.35 -13.15 -23.01
N ASP A 98 0.23 -11.94 -23.57
CA ASP A 98 1.16 -11.43 -24.59
C ASP A 98 2.51 -11.08 -23.95
N GLN A 99 3.46 -12.02 -24.01
CA GLN A 99 4.76 -11.88 -23.34
C GLN A 99 5.60 -10.76 -23.92
N GLU A 100 5.55 -10.53 -25.23
CA GLU A 100 6.32 -9.46 -25.88
C GLU A 100 5.88 -8.09 -25.34
N VAL A 101 4.57 -7.84 -25.32
CA VAL A 101 4.01 -6.59 -24.81
C VAL A 101 4.23 -6.46 -23.29
N LYS A 102 4.10 -7.57 -22.55
CA LYS A 102 4.39 -7.61 -21.11
C LYS A 102 5.83 -7.20 -20.81
N GLN A 103 6.81 -7.69 -21.57
CA GLN A 103 8.22 -7.35 -21.36
C GLN A 103 8.52 -5.87 -21.67
N ILE A 104 7.84 -5.27 -22.64
CA ILE A 104 7.97 -3.82 -22.91
C ILE A 104 7.52 -3.03 -21.66
N ALA A 105 6.34 -3.35 -21.12
CA ALA A 105 5.80 -2.67 -19.95
C ALA A 105 6.69 -2.81 -18.71
N ILE A 106 7.16 -4.03 -18.40
CA ILE A 106 8.06 -4.29 -17.26
C ILE A 106 9.38 -3.52 -17.40
N ARG A 107 9.96 -3.50 -18.60
CA ARG A 107 11.22 -2.81 -18.85
C ARG A 107 11.11 -1.30 -18.67
N GLU A 108 10.00 -0.69 -19.11
CA GLU A 108 9.79 0.75 -18.98
C GLU A 108 9.49 1.18 -17.54
N TYR A 109 8.75 0.35 -16.79
CA TYR A 109 8.28 0.68 -15.44
C TYR A 109 8.51 -0.46 -14.45
N PRO A 110 9.78 -0.80 -14.11
CA PRO A 110 10.10 -2.00 -13.34
C PRO A 110 9.45 -2.05 -11.95
N ASN A 111 9.23 -0.90 -11.32
CA ASN A 111 8.72 -0.78 -9.96
C ASN A 111 7.38 -0.05 -9.86
N ASP A 112 6.65 0.11 -10.97
CA ASP A 112 5.33 0.75 -10.99
C ASP A 112 4.33 -0.11 -11.77
N TYR A 113 3.65 -1.01 -11.07
CA TYR A 113 2.71 -1.94 -11.68
C TYR A 113 1.53 -1.24 -12.34
N ALA A 114 1.08 -0.11 -11.79
CA ALA A 114 0.02 0.68 -12.41
C ALA A 114 0.46 1.23 -13.78
N MET A 115 1.69 1.71 -13.89
CA MET A 115 2.26 2.14 -15.17
C MET A 115 2.56 0.96 -16.09
N GLN A 116 3.01 -0.19 -15.58
CA GLN A 116 3.13 -1.42 -16.38
C GLN A 116 1.79 -1.79 -17.02
N LYS A 117 0.70 -1.84 -16.24
CA LYS A 117 -0.64 -2.13 -16.76
C LYS A 117 -1.05 -1.14 -17.84
N TYR A 118 -0.87 0.16 -17.59
CA TYR A 118 -1.21 1.19 -18.56
C TYR A 118 -0.42 1.05 -19.87
N THR A 119 0.90 0.83 -19.78
CA THR A 119 1.75 0.61 -20.96
C THR A 119 1.37 -0.66 -21.70
N PHE A 120 1.13 -1.77 -20.98
CA PHE A 120 0.68 -3.02 -21.58
C PHE A 120 -0.60 -2.83 -22.38
N ASP A 121 -1.61 -2.19 -21.79
CA ASP A 121 -2.91 -1.96 -22.43
C ASP A 121 -2.76 -1.12 -23.72
N LYS A 122 -1.92 -0.08 -23.67
CA LYS A 122 -1.63 0.76 -24.83
C LYS A 122 -0.89 0.01 -25.94
N GLN A 123 0.17 -0.70 -25.59
CA GLN A 123 0.98 -1.45 -26.55
C GLN A 123 0.19 -2.59 -27.20
N LEU A 124 -0.63 -3.31 -26.42
CA LEU A 124 -1.51 -4.36 -26.94
C LEU A 124 -2.56 -3.80 -27.90
N SER A 125 -3.15 -2.64 -27.57
CA SER A 125 -4.08 -1.95 -28.47
C SER A 125 -3.40 -1.55 -29.78
N ALA A 126 -2.18 -1.01 -29.72
CA ALA A 126 -1.42 -0.62 -30.91
C ALA A 126 -1.05 -1.84 -31.77
N LYS A 127 -0.56 -2.92 -31.16
CA LYS A 127 -0.26 -4.19 -31.83
C LYS A 127 -1.47 -4.73 -32.58
N ARG A 128 -2.63 -4.82 -31.91
CA ARG A 128 -3.90 -5.27 -32.51
C ARG A 128 -4.35 -4.38 -33.66
N TYR A 129 -4.17 -3.06 -33.55
CA TYR A 129 -4.47 -2.14 -34.64
C TYR A 129 -3.59 -2.41 -35.85
N MET A 130 -2.26 -2.53 -35.65
CA MET A 130 -1.30 -2.82 -36.72
C MET A 130 -1.58 -4.17 -37.39
N ASP A 131 -1.90 -5.21 -36.61
CA ASP A 131 -2.26 -6.54 -37.12
C ASP A 131 -3.52 -6.53 -37.99
N ASN A 132 -4.45 -5.59 -37.74
CA ASN A 132 -5.69 -5.46 -38.51
C ASN A 132 -5.53 -4.62 -39.78
N VAL A 133 -4.64 -3.62 -39.78
CA VAL A 133 -4.41 -2.76 -40.96
C VAL A 133 -3.42 -3.35 -41.97
N ILE A 134 -2.61 -4.33 -41.55
CA ILE A 134 -1.64 -5.04 -42.42
C ILE A 134 -2.27 -6.28 -43.09
N LYS A 135 -3.41 -6.76 -42.59
CA LYS A 135 -4.20 -7.84 -43.21
C LYS A 135 -5.03 -7.32 -44.38
#